data_AF-A0A0F5PHF0-F1
#
_entry.id   AF-A0A0F5PHF0-F1
#
_cell.length_a   1.000
_cell.length_b   1.000
_cell.length_c   1.000
_cell.angle_alpha   90.00
_cell.angle_beta   90.00
_cell.angle_gamma   90.00
#
_symmetry.space_group_name_H-M   'P 1'
#
loop_
_entity.id
_entity.type
_entity.pdbx_description
1 polymer ?
#
loop_
_entity_poly.entity_id
_entity_poly.type
_entity_poly.pdbx_seq_one_letter_code
_entity_poly.pdbx_strand_id
1 'polypeptide(L)' 'MIEDREIWACAHQLMRQYGDVAWLHAAQRADELLASGDHEGHRVWMRILKHIEDLEKLEPEGRLQ' A
#
# COMPACT_ATOMS: atom_id res chain seq x y z
N MET A 1 6.94 -8.39 -14.60
CA MET A 1 6.82 -8.67 -13.16
C MET A 1 7.35 -7.44 -12.44
N ILE A 2 6.55 -6.76 -11.63
CA ILE A 2 6.98 -5.55 -10.91
C ILE A 2 7.99 -5.96 -9.84
N GLU A 3 9.11 -5.23 -9.75
CA GLU A 3 10.16 -5.50 -8.78
C GLU A 3 9.74 -5.08 -7.37
N ASP A 4 10.23 -5.77 -6.33
CA ASP A 4 9.93 -5.41 -4.94
C ASP A 4 10.29 -3.94 -4.64
N ARG A 5 11.37 -3.43 -5.24
CA ARG A 5 11.79 -2.04 -5.08
C ARG A 5 10.72 -1.05 -5.57
N GLU A 6 10.05 -1.35 -6.68
CA GLU A 6 9.00 -0.50 -7.24
C GLU A 6 7.75 -0.52 -6.35
N ILE A 7 7.43 -1.70 -5.78
CA ILE A 7 6.33 -1.85 -4.82
C ILE A 7 6.61 -1.02 -3.55
N TRP A 8 7.83 -1.08 -3.02
CA TRP A 8 8.26 -0.26 -1.88
C TRP A 8 8.21 1.24 -2.17
N ALA A 9 8.68 1.67 -3.35
CA ALA A 9 8.60 3.06 -3.76
C ALA A 9 7.15 3.56 -3.84
N CYS A 10 6.24 2.72 -4.36
CA CYS A 10 4.82 3.01 -4.44
C CYS A 10 4.17 3.10 -3.05
N ALA A 11 4.44 2.14 -2.16
CA ALA A 11 3.98 2.16 -0.76
C ALA A 11 4.42 3.43 -0.03
N HIS A 12 5.70 3.79 -0.14
CA HIS A 12 6.24 5.00 0.47
C HIS A 12 5.63 6.28 -0.13
N GLN A 13 5.38 6.32 -1.45
CA GLN A 13 4.70 7.44 -2.09
C GLN A 13 3.25 7.59 -1.60
N LEU A 14 2.51 6.48 -1.45
CA LEU A 14 1.16 6.47 -0.89
C LEU A 14 1.14 7.01 0.55
N MET A 15 2.07 6.56 1.39
CA MET A 15 2.21 7.09 2.76
C MET A 15 2.53 8.59 2.77
N ARG A 16 3.37 9.08 1.86
CA ARG A 16 3.65 10.52 1.75
C ARG A 16 2.45 11.35 1.26
N GLN A 17 1.58 10.76 0.45
CA GLN A 17 0.43 11.46 -0.12
C GLN A 17 -0.79 11.45 0.81
N TYR A 18 -1.04 10.31 1.46
CA TYR A 18 -2.27 10.05 2.22
C TYR A 18 -2.02 9.90 3.74
N GLY A 19 -0.76 9.87 4.18
CA GLY A 19 -0.41 9.69 5.58
C GLY A 19 -1.04 8.43 6.18
N ASP A 20 -1.69 8.60 7.32
CA ASP A 20 -2.28 7.56 8.16
C ASP A 20 -3.40 6.75 7.50
N VAL A 21 -3.93 7.23 6.37
CA VAL A 21 -4.99 6.55 5.61
C VAL A 21 -4.48 5.92 4.32
N ALA A 22 -3.16 5.86 4.11
CA ALA A 22 -2.56 5.24 2.94
C ALA A 22 -2.94 3.77 2.77
N TRP A 23 -3.04 3.01 3.87
CA TRP A 23 -3.48 1.62 3.85
C TRP A 23 -4.90 1.49 3.30
N LEU A 24 -5.80 2.41 3.66
CA LEU A 24 -7.19 2.40 3.21
C LEU A 24 -7.27 2.62 1.70
N HIS A 25 -6.51 3.58 1.18
CA HIS A 25 -6.44 3.83 -0.26
C HIS A 25 -5.87 2.64 -1.03
N ALA A 26 -4.85 1.97 -0.51
CA ALA A 26 -4.29 0.78 -1.13
C ALA A 26 -5.28 -0.39 -1.14
N ALA A 27 -6.00 -0.60 -0.04
CA ALA A 27 -7.04 -1.63 0.07
C ALA A 27 -8.20 -1.38 -0.90
N GLN A 28 -8.73 -0.15 -0.93
CA GLN A 28 -9.79 0.23 -1.87
C GLN A 28 -9.38 -0.02 -3.32
N ARG A 29 -8.15 0.33 -3.68
CA ARG A 29 -7.66 0.12 -5.04
C ARG A 29 -7.48 -1.36 -5.38
N ALA A 30 -7.05 -2.17 -4.41
CA ALA A 30 -6.99 -3.62 -4.60
C ALA A 30 -8.39 -4.22 -4.84
N ASP A 31 -9.40 -3.76 -4.11
CA ASP A 31 -10.78 -4.22 -4.25
C ASP A 31 -11.39 -3.79 -5.59
N GLU A 32 -11.14 -2.56 -6.04
CA GLU A 32 -11.57 -2.07 -7.37
C GLU A 32 -11.02 -2.94 -8.51
N LEU A 33 -9.76 -3.33 -8.42
CA LEU A 33 -9.09 -4.18 -9.43
C LEU A 33 -9.63 -5.60 -9.39
N LEU A 34 -9.93 -6.13 -8.21
CA LEU A 34 -10.59 -7.42 -8.08
C LEU A 34 -12.00 -7.38 -8.71
N ALA A 35 -12.77 -6.34 -8.43
CA ALA A 35 -14.12 -6.15 -8.96
C ALA A 35 -14.14 -5.99 -10.48
N SER A 36 -13.09 -5.41 -11.07
CA SER A 36 -12.95 -5.28 -12.53
C SER A 36 -12.42 -6.55 -13.22
N GLY A 37 -12.03 -7.58 -12.44
CA GLY A 37 -11.45 -8.81 -12.94
C GLY A 37 -9.94 -8.73 -13.21
N ASP A 38 -9.29 -7.62 -12.87
CA ASP A 38 -7.83 -7.48 -12.90
C ASP A 38 -7.18 -8.11 -11.67
N HIS A 39 -7.07 -9.43 -11.71
CA HIS A 39 -6.46 -10.21 -10.65
C HIS A 39 -4.94 -9.96 -10.52
N GLU A 40 -4.26 -9.54 -11.58
CA GLU A 40 -2.83 -9.22 -11.52
C GLU A 40 -2.62 -7.89 -10.81
N GLY A 41 -3.38 -6.87 -11.19
CA GLY A 41 -3.40 -5.59 -10.50
C GLY A 41 -3.77 -5.74 -9.03
N HIS A 42 -4.80 -6.53 -8.72
CA HIS A 42 -5.16 -6.83 -7.33
C HIS A 42 -3.98 -7.40 -6.53
N ARG A 43 -3.27 -8.41 -7.07
CA ARG A 43 -2.10 -9.01 -6.39
C ARG A 43 -0.97 -8.00 -6.16
N VAL A 44 -0.73 -7.09 -7.10
CA VAL A 44 0.26 -6.02 -6.95
C VAL A 44 -0.14 -5.09 -5.81
N TRP A 45 -1.39 -4.63 -5.79
CA TRP A 45 -1.87 -3.70 -4.76
C TRP A 45 -1.95 -4.33 -3.37
N MET A 46 -2.23 -5.63 -3.28
CA MET A 46 -2.12 -6.37 -2.01
C MET A 46 -0.69 -6.42 -1.48
N ARG A 47 0.33 -6.52 -2.34
CA ARG A 47 1.74 -6.42 -1.92
C ARG A 47 2.07 -5.01 -1.43
N ILE A 48 1.60 -3.97 -2.13
CA ILE A 48 1.76 -2.58 -1.71
C ILE A 48 1.14 -2.36 -0.33
N LEU A 49 -0.11 -2.80 -0.13
CA LEU A 49 -0.81 -2.71 1.16
C LEU A 49 -0.01 -3.38 2.27
N LYS A 50 0.51 -4.58 2.03
CA LYS A 50 1.33 -5.30 2.99
C LYS A 50 2.58 -4.50 3.42
N HIS A 51 3.24 -3.83 2.47
CA HIS A 51 4.39 -2.99 2.78
C HIS A 51 4.02 -1.72 3.55
N ILE A 52 2.86 -1.11 3.28
CA ILE A 52 2.35 0.01 4.07
C ILE A 52 2.12 -0.43 5.52
N GLU A 53 1.44 -1.56 5.74
CA GLU A 53 1.22 -2.09 7.09
C GLU A 53 2.54 -2.41 7.81
N ASP A 54 3.54 -2.92 7.09
CA ASP A 54 4.84 -3.23 7.66
C ASP A 54 5.61 -1.94 8.02
N LEU A 55 5.51 -0.90 7.20
CA LEU A 55 6.07 0.43 7.49
C LEU A 55 5.39 1.09 8.70
N GLU A 56 4.06 1.04 8.78
CA GLU A 56 3.31 1.58 9.93
C GLU A 56 3.68 0.86 11.24
N LYS A 57 3.92 -0.45 11.19
CA LYS A 57 4.39 -1.22 12.36
C LYS A 57 5.84 -0.90 12.73
N LEU A 58 6.66 -0.49 11.77
CA LEU A 58 8.04 -0.05 11.97
C LEU A 58 8.16 1.41 12.42
N GLU A 59 7.07 2.18 12.38
CA GLU A 59 6.96 3.51 13.00
C GLU A 59 6.17 3.46 14.33
N PRO A 60 6.56 2.67 15.36
CA PRO A 60 5.79 2.59 16.60
C PRO A 60 5.90 3.86 17.48
N GLU A 61 6.70 4.87 17.14
CA GLU A 61 7.07 5.96 18.08
C GLU A 61 6.98 7.40 17.53
N GLY A 62 6.47 7.63 16.32
CA GLY A 62 6.49 8.95 15.67
C GLY A 62 5.24 9.82 15.82
N ARG A 63 4.08 9.25 16.20
CA ARG A 63 2.79 9.97 16.25
C ARG A 63 2.28 10.13 17.69
N LEU A 64 3.05 10.89 18.47
CA LEU A 64 2.54 11.61 19.64
C LEU A 64 2.90 13.09 19.48
N GLN A 65 2.25 13.81 18.55
CA GLN A 65 2.12 15.27 18.60
C GLN A 65 0.78 15.71 18.00
#